data_AF-A0A7V4YSZ3-F1
#
_entry.id   AF-A0A7V4YSZ3-F1
#
_cell.length_a   1.000
_cell.length_b   1.000
_cell.length_c   1.000
_cell.angle_alpha   90.00
_cell.angle_beta   90.00
_cell.angle_gamma   90.00
#
_symmetry.space_group_name_H-M   'P 1'
#
loop_
_entity.id
_entity.type
_entity.pdbx_description
1 polymer ?
#
loop_
_entity_poly.entity_id
_entity_poly.type
_entity_poly.pdbx_seq_one_letter_code
_entity_poly.pdbx_strand_id
1 'polypeptide(L)'
;MVPIFLPGQPWGPEAYDSLDLNRDGQYDVLFHCSSCNSVDCIGGTTSASPMHSNVEFMLDGDNFIRQLNMGDAIDENQTWGWADISILTHRVYGVGGYTELGNWFPQEDGYAGIRIISGQDTLYGWVKIQAGANPNGGAFVQVNLWAIEESTISNQPPDFIIAGSTSDLVPGNQTVVLEQGPIPFGGGDGETTELDLNQDGIDDVTFNVTICNTFDCVSSSTLVLAMHGGFRFVSGQLYAKRLDSGDTIFSNANWNLSANSDLASQGLGFNGFQSAGEWL
;
A
#
# COMPACT_ATOMS: atom_id res chain seq x y z
N MET A 1 -3.67 0.57 -9.10
CA MET A 1 -2.36 1.01 -9.62
C MET A 1 -2.12 0.34 -10.97
N VAL A 2 -1.53 1.02 -11.96
CA VAL A 2 -1.48 0.58 -13.37
C VAL A 2 -0.12 -0.03 -13.69
N PRO A 3 -0.03 -1.24 -14.27
CA PRO A 3 1.23 -1.79 -14.76
C PRO A 3 1.78 -0.92 -15.89
N ILE A 4 3.03 -0.47 -15.76
CA ILE A 4 3.69 0.40 -16.75
C ILE A 4 4.38 -0.49 -17.81
N PHE A 5 3.98 -0.36 -19.07
CA PHE A 5 4.65 -0.97 -20.23
C PHE A 5 4.94 0.09 -21.30
N LEU A 6 6.20 0.21 -21.74
CA LEU A 6 6.60 1.07 -22.86
C LEU A 6 7.57 0.33 -23.82
N PRO A 7 7.26 0.17 -25.12
CA PRO A 7 8.21 -0.41 -26.07
C PRO A 7 9.21 0.62 -26.62
N GLY A 8 10.48 0.23 -26.82
CA GLY A 8 11.38 0.91 -27.78
C GLY A 8 12.78 1.35 -27.33
N GLN A 9 13.34 0.85 -26.22
CA GLN A 9 14.70 1.20 -25.78
C GLN A 9 15.62 -0.06 -25.79
N PRO A 10 16.93 0.09 -26.07
CA PRO A 10 17.89 -1.03 -26.12
C PRO A 10 18.11 -1.70 -24.76
N TRP A 11 17.86 -0.95 -23.69
CA TRP A 11 17.50 -1.46 -22.36
C TRP A 11 15.98 -1.32 -22.32
N GLY A 12 15.21 -2.39 -22.09
CA GLY A 12 13.75 -2.32 -22.16
C GLY A 12 13.16 -1.31 -21.16
N PRO A 13 11.82 -1.13 -21.13
CA PRO A 13 11.19 -0.20 -20.20
C PRO A 13 11.68 -0.46 -18.77
N GLU A 14 12.17 0.60 -18.15
CA GLU A 14 12.41 0.68 -16.71
C GLU A 14 11.16 1.28 -16.06
N ALA A 15 10.81 0.77 -14.89
CA ALA A 15 9.80 1.37 -14.02
C ALA A 15 10.37 1.47 -12.60
N TYR A 16 9.98 2.56 -11.94
CA TYR A 16 10.37 2.86 -10.57
C TYR A 16 9.12 3.15 -9.75
N ASP A 17 9.12 2.73 -8.51
CA ASP A 17 8.12 3.10 -7.51
C ASP A 17 8.80 3.25 -6.15
N SER A 18 8.17 3.93 -5.20
CA SER A 18 8.80 4.24 -3.92
C SER A 18 7.81 4.16 -2.76
N LEU A 19 8.34 3.86 -1.57
CA LEU A 19 7.56 3.66 -0.36
C LEU A 19 8.13 4.48 0.79
N ASP A 20 7.25 5.26 1.43
CA ASP A 20 7.49 5.96 2.70
C ASP A 20 6.87 5.09 3.81
N LEU A 21 7.73 4.43 4.59
CA LEU A 21 7.37 3.46 5.63
C LEU A 21 7.12 4.15 6.96
N ASN A 22 7.91 5.17 7.28
CA ASN A 22 7.82 5.88 8.56
C ASN A 22 6.83 7.07 8.55
N ARG A 23 6.28 7.40 7.37
CA ARG A 23 5.30 8.47 7.12
C ARG A 23 5.86 9.86 7.43
N ASP A 24 7.17 10.06 7.28
CA ASP A 24 7.83 11.35 7.52
C ASP A 24 7.78 12.29 6.30
N GLY A 25 7.23 11.82 5.17
CA GLY A 25 7.13 12.55 3.92
C GLY A 25 8.33 12.38 2.99
N GLN A 26 9.31 11.54 3.35
CA GLN A 26 10.41 11.10 2.50
C GLN A 26 10.26 9.61 2.18
N TYR A 27 10.61 9.22 0.96
CA TYR A 27 10.57 7.82 0.58
C TYR A 27 11.76 7.06 1.17
N ASP A 28 11.47 5.95 1.85
CA ASP A 28 12.45 5.09 2.51
C ASP A 28 13.02 4.01 1.59
N VAL A 29 12.22 3.53 0.63
CA VAL A 29 12.59 2.42 -0.26
C VAL A 29 12.24 2.76 -1.71
N LEU A 30 13.17 2.48 -2.62
CA LEU A 30 12.99 2.53 -4.06
C LEU A 30 12.88 1.11 -4.61
N PHE A 31 11.81 0.85 -5.36
CA PHE A 31 11.62 -0.36 -6.16
C PHE A 31 11.91 -0.04 -7.62
N HIS A 32 12.53 -0.99 -8.30
CA HIS A 32 12.88 -0.87 -9.69
C HIS A 32 12.63 -2.19 -10.41
N CYS A 33 12.09 -2.12 -11.62
CA CYS A 33 12.14 -3.23 -12.55
C CYS A 33 12.59 -2.76 -13.92
N SER A 34 13.34 -3.63 -14.60
CA SER A 34 13.78 -3.43 -15.97
C SER A 34 13.58 -4.71 -16.75
N SER A 35 13.28 -4.57 -18.04
CA SER A 35 13.22 -5.70 -18.96
C SER A 35 14.26 -5.52 -20.06
N CYS A 36 14.59 -6.59 -20.76
CA CYS A 36 15.35 -6.50 -22.00
C CYS A 36 14.75 -7.47 -23.03
N ASN A 37 14.78 -7.06 -24.29
CA ASN A 37 14.33 -7.86 -25.42
C ASN A 37 15.12 -7.48 -26.68
N SER A 38 16.43 -7.70 -26.61
CA SER A 38 17.40 -7.54 -27.69
C SER A 38 17.94 -8.92 -28.13
N VAL A 39 18.74 -8.92 -29.19
CA VAL A 39 19.38 -10.15 -29.71
C VAL A 39 20.29 -10.82 -28.68
N ASP A 40 20.84 -10.05 -27.75
CA ASP A 40 21.80 -10.47 -26.74
C ASP A 40 21.28 -10.40 -25.30
N CYS A 41 20.01 -10.04 -25.09
CA CYS A 41 19.37 -9.96 -23.79
C CYS A 41 17.84 -10.13 -23.93
N ILE A 42 17.30 -11.23 -23.44
CA ILE A 42 15.86 -11.48 -23.30
C ILE A 42 15.60 -11.81 -21.84
N GLY A 43 14.82 -10.98 -21.15
CA GLY A 43 14.54 -11.19 -19.73
C GLY A 43 14.16 -9.94 -18.97
N GLY A 44 14.53 -9.91 -17.69
CA GLY A 44 14.35 -8.77 -16.83
C GLY A 44 14.98 -8.92 -15.45
N THR A 45 14.96 -7.82 -14.71
CA THR A 45 15.48 -7.69 -13.34
C THR A 45 14.49 -6.90 -12.51
N THR A 46 14.34 -7.26 -11.24
CA THR A 46 13.64 -6.48 -10.23
C THR A 46 14.58 -6.28 -9.05
N SER A 47 14.52 -5.11 -8.44
CA SER A 47 15.35 -4.76 -7.29
C SER A 47 14.60 -3.88 -6.30
N ALA A 48 15.06 -3.92 -5.06
CA ALA A 48 14.69 -2.95 -4.03
C ALA A 48 15.96 -2.37 -3.41
N SER A 49 15.89 -1.08 -3.10
CA SER A 49 17.01 -0.31 -2.57
C SER A 49 16.52 0.61 -1.45
N PRO A 50 17.12 0.57 -0.26
CA PRO A 50 16.89 1.59 0.75
C PRO A 50 17.41 2.95 0.28
N MET A 51 16.61 4.00 0.45
CA MET A 51 16.93 5.37 0.01
C MET A 51 17.72 6.16 1.06
N HIS A 52 17.81 5.63 2.28
CA HIS A 52 18.49 6.25 3.40
C HIS A 52 19.37 5.22 4.13
N SER A 53 20.48 5.67 4.71
CA SER A 53 21.44 4.80 5.39
C SER A 53 20.93 4.23 6.72
N ASN A 54 19.79 4.72 7.20
CA ASN A 54 19.12 4.23 8.39
C ASN A 54 18.01 3.21 8.08
N VAL A 55 17.79 2.89 6.80
CA VAL A 55 16.86 1.86 6.36
C VAL A 55 17.66 0.65 5.91
N GLU A 56 17.39 -0.50 6.51
CA GLU A 56 18.11 -1.74 6.24
C GLU A 56 17.14 -2.88 5.95
N PHE A 57 17.55 -3.77 5.05
CA PHE A 57 16.83 -5.00 4.80
C PHE A 57 17.48 -6.17 5.53
N MET A 58 16.66 -7.16 5.83
CA MET A 58 17.12 -8.47 6.25
C MET A 58 17.71 -9.20 5.05
N LEU A 59 18.96 -9.64 5.16
CA LEU A 59 19.73 -10.25 4.08
C LEU A 59 19.93 -11.75 4.30
N ASP A 60 20.22 -12.45 3.22
CA ASP A 60 20.67 -13.84 3.23
C ASP A 60 22.21 -13.94 3.23
N GLY A 61 22.74 -15.15 3.00
CA GLY A 61 24.19 -15.40 2.95
C GLY A 61 24.91 -14.78 1.75
N ASP A 62 24.20 -14.39 0.70
CA ASP A 62 24.73 -13.80 -0.53
C ASP A 62 24.54 -12.27 -0.57
N ASN A 63 24.06 -11.67 0.53
CA ASN A 63 23.69 -10.26 0.66
C ASN A 63 22.54 -9.83 -0.25
N PHE A 64 21.69 -10.75 -0.67
CA PHE A 64 20.39 -10.42 -1.24
C PHE A 64 19.38 -10.22 -0.12
N ILE A 65 18.33 -9.42 -0.34
CA ILE A 65 17.20 -9.35 0.59
C ILE A 65 16.73 -10.80 0.77
N ARG A 66 16.45 -11.21 1.99
CA ARG A 66 15.94 -12.54 2.26
C ARG A 66 14.44 -12.56 1.98
N GLN A 67 13.98 -13.53 1.18
CA GLN A 67 12.56 -13.80 1.07
C GLN A 67 12.06 -14.54 2.32
N LEU A 68 11.06 -13.99 2.98
CA LEU A 68 10.41 -14.55 4.16
C LEU A 68 9.03 -15.09 3.81
N ASN A 69 8.64 -16.16 4.49
CA ASN A 69 7.28 -16.67 4.51
C ASN A 69 6.46 -15.98 5.61
N MET A 70 5.14 -16.04 5.48
CA MET A 70 4.25 -15.65 6.58
C MET A 70 4.57 -16.52 7.81
N GLY A 71 4.73 -15.88 8.97
CA GLY A 71 5.10 -16.57 10.21
C GLY A 71 6.59 -16.54 10.54
N ASP A 72 7.46 -16.13 9.62
CA ASP A 72 8.89 -16.02 9.89
C ASP A 72 9.19 -14.85 10.85
N ALA A 73 10.13 -15.06 11.78
CA ALA A 73 10.54 -14.06 12.74
C ALA A 73 11.48 -13.01 12.13
N ILE A 74 11.31 -11.77 12.55
CA ILE A 74 12.11 -10.60 12.20
C ILE A 74 12.59 -9.99 13.52
N ASP A 75 13.89 -10.05 13.77
CA ASP A 75 14.49 -9.64 15.05
C ASP A 75 15.94 -9.15 14.88
N GLU A 76 16.56 -8.69 15.97
CA GLU A 76 17.91 -8.12 15.96
C GLU A 76 19.04 -9.10 15.61
N ASN A 77 18.83 -10.41 15.79
CA ASN A 77 19.86 -11.44 15.58
C ASN A 77 20.02 -11.82 14.10
N GLN A 78 19.22 -11.22 13.24
CA GLN A 78 19.22 -11.47 11.81
C GLN A 78 20.37 -10.71 11.15
N THR A 79 20.71 -11.10 9.92
CA THR A 79 21.70 -10.35 9.14
C THR A 79 20.99 -9.16 8.51
N TRP A 80 21.38 -7.96 8.93
CA TRP A 80 20.83 -6.70 8.44
C TRP A 80 21.89 -5.95 7.66
N GLY A 81 21.51 -5.28 6.59
CA GLY A 81 22.44 -4.45 5.85
C GLY A 81 21.80 -3.47 4.91
N TRP A 82 22.60 -2.46 4.55
CA TRP A 82 22.30 -1.52 3.50
C TRP A 82 22.51 -2.21 2.14
N ALA A 83 21.43 -2.69 1.54
CA ALA A 83 21.48 -3.34 0.25
C ALA A 83 21.31 -2.32 -0.88
N ASP A 84 22.38 -1.56 -1.19
CA ASP A 84 22.42 -0.46 -2.17
C ASP A 84 21.55 -0.74 -3.41
N ILE A 85 21.68 -1.94 -3.99
CA ILE A 85 20.76 -2.49 -4.98
C ILE A 85 20.64 -3.99 -4.71
N SER A 86 19.55 -4.41 -4.07
CA SER A 86 19.30 -5.84 -3.91
C SER A 86 18.45 -6.37 -5.02
N ILE A 87 19.00 -7.34 -5.77
CA ILE A 87 18.25 -8.07 -6.78
C ILE A 87 17.23 -8.97 -6.06
N LEU A 88 15.94 -8.68 -6.28
CA LEU A 88 14.86 -9.56 -5.84
C LEU A 88 14.75 -10.74 -6.83
N THR A 89 14.68 -10.41 -8.12
CA THR A 89 14.70 -11.38 -9.21
C THR A 89 15.56 -10.89 -10.36
N HIS A 90 16.34 -11.78 -10.97
CA HIS A 90 17.02 -11.55 -12.24
C HIS A 90 16.92 -12.81 -13.07
N ARG A 91 16.36 -12.70 -14.29
CA ARG A 91 16.36 -13.78 -15.27
C ARG A 91 16.64 -13.19 -16.63
N VAL A 92 17.77 -13.54 -17.21
CA VAL A 92 18.17 -13.07 -18.54
C VAL A 92 18.74 -14.23 -19.34
N TYR A 93 18.35 -14.29 -20.61
CA TYR A 93 18.94 -15.15 -21.63
C TYR A 93 19.64 -14.29 -22.68
N GLY A 94 20.90 -14.57 -22.95
CA GLY A 94 21.68 -13.79 -23.92
C GLY A 94 22.76 -14.60 -24.61
N VAL A 95 23.68 -13.92 -25.29
CA VAL A 95 24.84 -14.56 -25.94
C VAL A 95 25.74 -15.29 -24.91
N GLY A 96 25.75 -14.81 -23.67
CA GLY A 96 26.44 -15.44 -22.54
C GLY A 96 25.73 -16.66 -21.94
N GLY A 97 24.54 -17.02 -22.43
CA GLY A 97 23.72 -18.09 -21.88
C GLY A 97 22.62 -17.59 -20.95
N TYR A 98 22.08 -18.50 -20.15
CA TYR A 98 21.05 -18.23 -19.15
C TYR A 98 21.67 -17.84 -17.81
N THR A 99 21.16 -16.76 -17.21
CA THR A 99 21.52 -16.32 -15.86
C THR A 99 20.26 -16.14 -15.03
N GLU A 100 20.27 -16.67 -13.81
CA GLU A 100 19.22 -16.50 -12.81
C GLU A 100 19.84 -16.14 -11.45
N LEU A 101 19.32 -15.10 -10.79
CA LEU A 101 19.76 -14.62 -9.47
C LEU A 101 18.57 -14.09 -8.64
N GLY A 102 18.76 -13.98 -7.34
CA GLY A 102 17.79 -13.43 -6.38
C GLY A 102 16.98 -14.51 -5.65
N ASN A 103 16.36 -14.13 -4.53
CA ASN A 103 15.67 -15.06 -3.61
C ASN A 103 14.17 -15.22 -3.89
N TRP A 104 13.58 -14.46 -4.81
CA TRP A 104 12.14 -14.51 -5.10
C TRP A 104 11.81 -15.54 -6.18
N PHE A 105 12.50 -16.68 -6.15
CA PHE A 105 12.24 -17.82 -7.02
C PHE A 105 12.32 -19.14 -6.23
N PRO A 106 11.45 -20.13 -6.55
CA PRO A 106 10.38 -20.09 -7.55
C PRO A 106 9.12 -19.33 -7.09
N GLN A 107 9.10 -18.84 -5.85
CA GLN A 107 7.96 -18.17 -5.25
C GLN A 107 8.08 -16.65 -5.47
N GLU A 108 7.18 -16.09 -6.28
CA GLU A 108 7.21 -14.65 -6.63
C GLU A 108 6.65 -13.77 -5.50
N ASP A 109 5.76 -14.32 -4.66
CA ASP A 109 5.13 -13.64 -3.52
C ASP A 109 5.83 -13.98 -2.20
N GLY A 110 6.31 -12.96 -1.49
CA GLY A 110 6.91 -13.14 -0.17
C GLY A 110 6.98 -11.86 0.65
N TYR A 111 7.63 -11.94 1.80
CA TYR A 111 7.87 -10.80 2.67
C TYR A 111 9.36 -10.44 2.67
N ALA A 112 9.68 -9.16 2.72
CA ALA A 112 11.01 -8.65 3.00
C ALA A 112 11.01 -8.06 4.41
N GLY A 113 11.90 -8.54 5.29
CA GLY A 113 12.11 -7.91 6.59
C GLY A 113 12.84 -6.58 6.43
N ILE A 114 12.36 -5.55 7.11
CA ILE A 114 12.93 -4.20 7.08
C ILE A 114 13.14 -3.70 8.51
N ARG A 115 14.15 -2.86 8.71
CA ARG A 115 14.27 -2.06 9.93
C ARG A 115 14.67 -0.62 9.62
N ILE A 116 14.19 0.29 10.46
CA ILE A 116 14.50 1.72 10.41
C ILE A 116 15.15 2.14 11.72
N ILE A 117 16.36 2.69 11.63
CA ILE A 117 17.09 3.23 12.77
C ILE A 117 16.70 4.70 12.94
N SER A 118 16.00 5.04 14.01
CA SER A 118 15.53 6.40 14.30
C SER A 118 16.07 6.86 15.65
N GLY A 119 17.22 7.56 15.61
CA GLY A 119 17.89 7.99 16.84
C GLY A 119 18.46 6.83 17.64
N GLN A 120 17.84 6.52 18.79
CA GLN A 120 18.22 5.38 19.65
C GLN A 120 17.34 4.16 19.41
N ASP A 121 16.24 4.33 18.69
CA ASP A 121 15.25 3.29 18.47
C ASP A 121 15.52 2.59 17.13
N THR A 122 15.20 1.31 17.07
CA THR A 122 15.20 0.51 15.84
C THR A 122 13.81 -0.06 15.69
N LEU A 123 13.11 0.36 14.64
CA LEU A 123 11.77 -0.10 14.31
C LEU A 123 11.89 -1.25 13.32
N TYR A 124 11.32 -2.40 13.63
CA TYR A 124 11.26 -3.53 12.71
C TYR A 124 9.93 -3.51 11.94
N GLY A 125 9.92 -4.15 10.78
CA GLY A 125 8.73 -4.28 9.96
C GLY A 125 8.89 -5.28 8.82
N TRP A 126 7.88 -5.35 7.98
CA TRP A 126 7.90 -6.16 6.77
C TRP A 126 7.21 -5.48 5.59
N VAL A 127 7.62 -5.84 4.39
CA VAL A 127 6.99 -5.45 3.12
C VAL A 127 6.60 -6.71 2.36
N LYS A 128 5.32 -6.87 2.01
CA LYS A 128 4.82 -7.95 1.17
C LYS A 128 5.02 -7.57 -0.29
N ILE A 129 5.92 -8.28 -0.96
CA ILE A 129 6.35 -8.00 -2.33
C ILE A 129 5.98 -9.18 -3.23
N GLN A 130 5.41 -8.87 -4.38
CA GLN A 130 5.35 -9.77 -5.53
C GLN A 130 6.40 -9.32 -6.54
N ALA A 131 7.37 -10.17 -6.84
CA ALA A 131 8.45 -9.85 -7.77
C ALA A 131 8.69 -11.00 -8.74
N GLY A 132 8.87 -10.69 -10.02
CA GLY A 132 9.14 -11.69 -11.03
C GLY A 132 9.85 -11.12 -12.25
N ALA A 133 10.62 -11.99 -12.91
CA ALA A 133 11.23 -11.76 -14.21
C ALA A 133 10.89 -12.92 -15.15
N ASN A 134 10.47 -12.62 -16.37
CA ASN A 134 10.06 -13.60 -17.36
C ASN A 134 11.19 -13.84 -18.38
N PRO A 135 11.62 -15.10 -18.60
CA PRO A 135 12.65 -15.41 -19.59
C PRO A 135 12.24 -15.12 -21.05
N ASN A 136 10.96 -14.87 -21.33
CA ASN A 136 10.46 -14.42 -22.63
C ASN A 136 10.39 -12.88 -22.73
N GLY A 137 10.94 -12.17 -21.75
CA GLY A 137 10.91 -10.72 -21.64
C GLY A 137 9.89 -10.23 -20.61
N GLY A 138 10.29 -9.22 -19.84
CA GLY A 138 9.45 -8.55 -18.85
C GLY A 138 9.93 -8.77 -17.41
N ALA A 139 9.65 -7.79 -16.57
CA ALA A 139 9.86 -7.84 -15.13
C ALA A 139 8.75 -7.04 -14.45
N PHE A 140 8.39 -7.43 -13.24
CA PHE A 140 7.41 -6.72 -12.45
C PHE A 140 7.79 -6.78 -10.97
N VAL A 141 7.53 -5.69 -10.26
CA VAL A 141 7.62 -5.62 -8.81
C VAL A 141 6.38 -4.88 -8.32
N GLN A 142 5.72 -5.43 -7.31
CA GLN A 142 4.53 -4.87 -6.73
C GLN A 142 4.60 -4.99 -5.21
N VAL A 143 4.41 -3.87 -4.52
CA VAL A 143 4.20 -3.87 -3.06
C VAL A 143 2.71 -4.05 -2.81
N ASN A 144 2.35 -5.14 -2.15
CA ASN A 144 0.96 -5.47 -1.86
C ASN A 144 0.51 -4.91 -0.51
N LEU A 145 1.37 -5.03 0.51
CA LEU A 145 1.11 -4.60 1.88
C LEU A 145 2.45 -4.30 2.56
N TRP A 146 2.42 -3.54 3.64
CA TRP A 146 3.57 -3.36 4.53
C TRP A 146 3.09 -2.96 5.92
N ALA A 147 3.94 -3.20 6.91
CA ALA A 147 3.69 -2.82 8.29
C ALA A 147 5.03 -2.63 9.03
N ILE A 148 5.08 -1.67 9.97
CA ILE A 148 6.28 -1.34 10.76
C ILE A 148 5.86 -0.94 12.18
N GLU A 149 6.74 -1.18 13.15
CA GLU A 149 6.57 -0.74 14.54
C GLU A 149 6.39 0.77 14.64
N GLU A 150 5.57 1.21 15.61
CA GLU A 150 5.49 2.61 15.98
C GLU A 150 6.56 2.99 17.01
N SER A 151 7.03 4.24 16.97
CA SER A 151 8.06 4.77 17.86
C SER A 151 7.62 5.03 19.32
N THR A 152 6.55 4.38 19.80
CA THR A 152 5.80 4.90 20.95
C THR A 152 6.32 4.52 22.34
N ILE A 153 7.36 3.69 22.49
CA ILE A 153 7.89 3.37 23.82
C ILE A 153 9.42 3.22 23.82
N SER A 154 10.13 4.17 24.43
CA SER A 154 11.54 3.96 24.74
C SER A 154 11.70 2.79 25.72
N ASN A 155 12.55 1.83 25.38
CA ASN A 155 12.86 0.61 26.14
C ASN A 155 11.87 -0.57 26.03
N GLN A 156 11.09 -0.72 24.95
CA GLN A 156 10.62 -2.08 24.67
C GLN A 156 11.83 -2.96 24.32
N PRO A 157 11.93 -4.19 24.89
CA PRO A 157 12.86 -5.18 24.36
C PRO A 157 12.60 -5.35 22.86
N PRO A 158 13.59 -5.77 22.06
CA PRO A 158 13.32 -6.22 20.71
C PRO A 158 12.43 -7.46 20.78
N ASP A 159 11.12 -7.26 20.87
CA ASP A 159 10.16 -8.30 20.59
C ASP A 159 10.28 -8.58 19.10
N PHE A 160 10.29 -9.86 18.76
CA PHE A 160 10.36 -10.27 17.37
C PHE A 160 9.04 -9.88 16.69
N ILE A 161 9.13 -9.33 15.48
CA ILE A 161 7.96 -9.21 14.62
C ILE A 161 7.79 -10.52 13.85
N ILE A 162 6.54 -10.87 13.56
CA ILE A 162 6.22 -11.96 12.66
C ILE A 162 5.85 -11.41 11.29
N ALA A 163 6.53 -11.89 10.24
CA ALA A 163 6.23 -11.53 8.86
C ALA A 163 4.77 -11.82 8.53
N GLY A 164 4.05 -10.79 8.04
CA GLY A 164 2.63 -10.86 7.74
C GLY A 164 1.69 -10.74 8.93
N SER A 165 2.20 -10.65 10.16
CA SER A 165 1.40 -10.26 11.33
C SER A 165 1.33 -8.74 11.44
N THR A 166 0.18 -8.25 11.86
CA THR A 166 -0.15 -6.82 12.04
C THR A 166 -0.64 -6.53 13.45
N SER A 167 -0.70 -7.54 14.33
CA SER A 167 -1.22 -7.43 15.71
C SER A 167 -0.59 -6.30 16.52
N ASP A 168 0.59 -5.82 16.12
CA ASP A 168 1.37 -4.77 16.77
C ASP A 168 1.92 -3.72 15.77
N LEU A 169 1.42 -3.70 14.52
CA LEU A 169 1.91 -2.83 13.45
C LEU A 169 0.77 -2.10 12.74
N VAL A 170 0.96 -0.83 12.37
CA VAL A 170 -0.04 -0.10 11.59
C VAL A 170 0.06 -0.49 10.11
N PRO A 171 -0.96 -1.13 9.52
CA PRO A 171 -0.98 -1.37 8.08
C PRO A 171 -0.96 -0.06 7.29
N GLY A 172 -0.13 0.02 6.25
CA GLY A 172 -0.21 1.08 5.25
C GLY A 172 -1.07 0.68 4.06
N ASN A 173 -2.02 1.55 3.70
CA ASN A 173 -2.76 1.57 2.43
C ASN A 173 -3.62 0.34 2.07
N GLN A 174 -4.64 0.02 2.87
CA GLN A 174 -5.75 -0.77 2.34
C GLN A 174 -6.61 0.10 1.40
N THR A 175 -6.67 -0.25 0.12
CA THR A 175 -7.56 0.42 -0.83
C THR A 175 -8.98 -0.10 -0.63
N VAL A 176 -9.91 0.80 -0.36
CA VAL A 176 -11.35 0.51 -0.28
C VAL A 176 -12.00 0.85 -1.62
N VAL A 177 -12.65 -0.14 -2.26
CA VAL A 177 -13.35 0.03 -3.54
C VAL A 177 -14.82 -0.30 -3.35
N LEU A 178 -15.70 0.62 -3.73
CA LEU A 178 -17.16 0.44 -3.78
C LEU A 178 -17.62 0.62 -5.23
N GLU A 179 -18.08 -0.47 -5.85
CA GLU A 179 -18.60 -0.46 -7.21
C GLU A 179 -20.09 -0.84 -7.20
N GLN A 180 -20.96 0.14 -7.46
CA GLN A 180 -22.39 -0.08 -7.63
C GLN A 180 -22.74 -0.17 -9.12
N GLY A 181 -23.38 -1.27 -9.51
CA GLY A 181 -23.87 -1.46 -10.89
C GLY A 181 -25.05 -0.54 -11.24
N PRO A 182 -25.47 -0.51 -12.53
CA PRO A 182 -26.60 0.32 -12.97
C PRO A 182 -27.92 -0.10 -12.31
N ILE A 183 -28.68 0.87 -11.80
CA ILE A 183 -29.96 0.64 -11.13
C ILE A 183 -31.13 0.97 -12.07
N PRO A 184 -32.08 0.04 -12.28
CA PRO A 184 -33.27 0.29 -13.08
C PRO A 184 -34.13 1.43 -12.53
N PHE A 185 -34.85 2.11 -13.42
CA PHE A 185 -35.85 3.09 -12.99
C PHE A 185 -36.94 2.42 -12.14
N GLY A 186 -37.30 3.04 -11.02
CA GLY A 186 -38.18 2.51 -9.98
C GLY A 186 -37.47 1.72 -8.88
N GLY A 187 -36.14 1.66 -8.89
CA GLY A 187 -35.33 0.94 -7.90
C GLY A 187 -34.52 1.85 -6.97
N GLY A 188 -33.99 1.23 -5.92
CA GLY A 188 -32.90 1.74 -5.11
C GLY A 188 -31.98 0.57 -4.76
N ASP A 189 -30.70 0.86 -4.55
CA ASP A 189 -29.70 -0.13 -4.18
C ASP A 189 -28.61 0.53 -3.35
N GLY A 190 -27.76 -0.28 -2.76
CA GLY A 190 -26.57 0.21 -2.11
C GLY A 190 -25.54 -0.88 -1.84
N GLU A 191 -24.28 -0.45 -1.83
CA GLU A 191 -23.15 -1.30 -1.50
C GLU A 191 -22.53 -0.83 -0.19
N THR A 192 -22.06 -1.79 0.60
CA THR A 192 -21.35 -1.54 1.85
C THR A 192 -20.01 -2.25 1.85
N THR A 193 -19.01 -1.59 2.40
CA THR A 193 -17.70 -2.19 2.68
C THR A 193 -17.18 -1.68 4.00
N GLU A 194 -16.35 -2.49 4.63
CA GLU A 194 -15.93 -2.31 6.02
C GLU A 194 -14.40 -2.26 6.08
N LEU A 195 -13.89 -1.51 7.04
CA LEU A 195 -12.48 -1.33 7.29
C LEU A 195 -12.21 -1.49 8.78
N ASP A 196 -11.45 -2.52 9.10
CA ASP A 196 -10.78 -2.71 10.38
C ASP A 196 -9.43 -1.97 10.33
N LEU A 197 -9.42 -0.76 10.88
CA LEU A 197 -8.27 0.15 10.92
C LEU A 197 -7.21 -0.34 11.91
N ASN A 198 -7.63 -0.98 13.00
CA ASN A 198 -6.75 -1.39 14.10
C ASN A 198 -6.40 -2.90 14.06
N GLN A 199 -7.05 -3.65 13.17
CA GLN A 199 -6.87 -5.08 12.91
C GLN A 199 -7.16 -6.01 14.10
N ASP A 200 -8.07 -5.62 14.99
CA ASP A 200 -8.52 -6.45 16.11
C ASP A 200 -9.58 -7.50 15.71
N GLY A 201 -9.95 -7.55 14.43
CA GLY A 201 -10.99 -8.43 13.88
C GLY A 201 -12.40 -7.86 14.03
N ILE A 202 -12.52 -6.58 14.39
CA ILE A 202 -13.77 -5.83 14.49
C ILE A 202 -13.69 -4.64 13.55
N ASP A 203 -14.62 -4.55 12.60
CA ASP A 203 -14.66 -3.42 11.69
C ASP A 203 -14.87 -2.09 12.43
N ASP A 204 -13.97 -1.14 12.18
CA ASP A 204 -13.93 0.16 12.81
C ASP A 204 -14.84 1.17 12.08
N VAL A 205 -14.86 1.08 10.75
CA VAL A 205 -15.54 2.02 9.86
C VAL A 205 -16.24 1.25 8.75
N THR A 206 -17.50 1.61 8.46
CA THR A 206 -18.21 1.15 7.27
C THR A 206 -18.44 2.31 6.31
N PHE A 207 -18.30 2.02 5.02
CA PHE A 207 -18.66 2.93 3.95
C PHE A 207 -19.93 2.40 3.29
N ASN A 208 -20.90 3.28 3.10
CA ASN A 208 -22.19 2.93 2.51
C ASN A 208 -22.44 3.83 1.30
N VAL A 209 -22.65 3.22 0.14
CA VAL A 209 -23.16 3.91 -1.04
C VAL A 209 -24.63 3.59 -1.16
N THR A 210 -25.48 4.62 -1.18
CA THR A 210 -26.91 4.49 -1.49
C THR A 210 -27.22 5.21 -2.78
N ILE A 211 -27.99 4.56 -3.64
CA ILE A 211 -28.49 5.17 -4.86
C ILE A 211 -30.01 4.96 -4.93
N CYS A 212 -30.74 6.00 -5.29
CA CYS A 212 -32.14 5.92 -5.69
C CYS A 212 -32.28 6.33 -7.15
N ASN A 213 -33.17 5.64 -7.88
CA ASN A 213 -33.54 5.96 -9.25
C ASN A 213 -35.05 5.78 -9.43
N THR A 214 -35.84 6.53 -8.67
CA THR A 214 -37.31 6.56 -8.72
C THR A 214 -37.80 7.86 -9.35
N PHE A 215 -39.12 7.98 -9.51
CA PHE A 215 -39.75 9.18 -10.06
C PHE A 215 -39.48 10.45 -9.21
N ASP A 216 -39.33 10.29 -7.91
CA ASP A 216 -39.15 11.33 -6.92
C ASP A 216 -37.72 11.43 -6.38
N CYS A 217 -36.81 10.55 -6.82
CA CYS A 217 -35.47 10.45 -6.29
C CYS A 217 -34.51 9.93 -7.37
N VAL A 218 -33.65 10.80 -7.89
CA VAL A 218 -32.49 10.38 -8.69
C VAL A 218 -31.26 10.92 -7.99
N SER A 219 -30.68 10.13 -7.10
CA SER A 219 -29.51 10.56 -6.31
C SER A 219 -28.61 9.40 -5.93
N SER A 220 -27.34 9.70 -5.73
CA SER A 220 -26.35 8.83 -5.11
C SER A 220 -25.72 9.54 -3.92
N SER A 221 -25.49 8.83 -2.82
CA SER A 221 -24.74 9.33 -1.67
C SER A 221 -23.74 8.29 -1.19
N THR A 222 -22.56 8.75 -0.83
CA THR A 222 -21.53 7.95 -0.15
C THR A 222 -21.40 8.47 1.28
N LEU A 223 -21.64 7.59 2.24
CA LEU A 223 -21.53 7.84 3.66
C LEU A 223 -20.36 7.06 4.23
N VAL A 224 -19.75 7.63 5.27
CA VAL A 224 -18.85 6.91 6.17
C VAL A 224 -19.45 6.90 7.57
N LEU A 225 -19.48 5.74 8.21
CA LEU A 225 -20.02 5.54 9.54
C LEU A 225 -18.99 4.84 10.41
N ALA A 226 -18.73 5.39 11.59
CA ALA A 226 -17.96 4.67 12.60
C ALA A 226 -18.82 3.60 13.26
N MET A 227 -18.29 2.40 13.37
CA MET A 227 -19.02 1.23 13.89
C MET A 227 -18.96 1.10 15.41
N HIS A 228 -18.07 1.86 16.06
CA HIS A 228 -18.03 2.00 17.51
C HIS A 228 -17.66 3.40 17.99
N GLY A 229 -17.75 3.60 19.31
CA GLY A 229 -17.39 4.87 19.95
C GLY A 229 -15.90 5.17 19.85
N GLY A 230 -15.55 6.46 19.84
CA GLY A 230 -14.16 6.93 19.81
C GLY A 230 -13.73 7.57 18.50
N PHE A 231 -14.45 7.31 17.41
CA PHE A 231 -14.16 7.90 16.11
C PHE A 231 -14.66 9.34 15.97
N ARG A 232 -13.85 10.15 15.31
CA ARG A 232 -14.19 11.51 14.90
C ARG A 232 -13.59 11.77 13.53
N PHE A 233 -14.36 12.42 12.68
CA PHE A 233 -13.88 12.90 11.38
C PHE A 233 -13.39 14.32 11.50
N VAL A 234 -12.36 14.70 10.75
CA VAL A 234 -12.05 16.11 10.57
C VAL A 234 -13.22 16.74 9.81
N SER A 235 -13.84 17.75 10.41
CA SER A 235 -14.93 18.50 9.81
C SER A 235 -14.38 19.44 8.74
N GLY A 236 -14.89 19.28 7.54
CA GLY A 236 -14.95 20.31 6.52
C GLY A 236 -15.99 21.37 6.87
N GLN A 237 -16.44 22.13 5.87
CA GLN A 237 -17.42 23.20 6.11
C GLN A 237 -18.79 22.65 6.54
N LEU A 238 -19.22 21.52 5.95
CA LEU A 238 -20.50 20.86 6.24
C LEU A 238 -20.39 19.31 6.30
N TYR A 239 -19.25 18.75 5.86
CA TYR A 239 -19.06 17.32 5.59
C TYR A 239 -17.68 16.86 6.09
N ALA A 240 -17.38 15.57 6.03
CA ALA A 240 -16.04 15.08 6.34
C ALA A 240 -15.03 15.71 5.37
N LYS A 241 -13.95 16.25 5.92
CA LYS A 241 -12.96 16.98 5.16
C LYS A 241 -12.27 16.04 4.16
N ARG A 242 -12.20 16.45 2.89
CA ARG A 242 -11.30 15.80 1.94
C ARG A 242 -9.87 16.26 2.22
N LEU A 243 -8.97 15.31 2.41
CA LEU A 243 -7.55 15.57 2.58
C LEU A 243 -6.81 15.12 1.32
N ASP A 244 -5.92 15.95 0.82
CA ASP A 244 -5.04 15.60 -0.29
C ASP A 244 -3.69 15.12 0.24
N SER A 245 -2.90 14.46 -0.61
CA SER A 245 -1.56 13.99 -0.25
C SER A 245 -0.69 15.14 0.26
N GLY A 246 -0.10 14.95 1.44
CA GLY A 246 0.72 15.97 2.11
C GLY A 246 -0.06 16.87 3.08
N ASP A 247 -1.38 16.74 3.17
CA ASP A 247 -2.15 17.44 4.20
C ASP A 247 -1.80 16.92 5.61
N THR A 248 -1.55 17.83 6.54
CA THR A 248 -1.34 17.52 7.95
C THR A 248 -2.66 17.61 8.73
N ILE A 249 -3.00 16.56 9.48
CA ILE A 249 -4.09 16.60 10.46
C ILE A 249 -3.52 17.03 11.80
N PHE A 250 -3.89 18.22 12.27
CA PHE A 250 -3.46 18.71 13.58
C PHE A 250 -4.36 18.19 14.71
N SER A 251 -3.82 18.03 15.91
CA SER A 251 -4.60 17.62 17.10
C SER A 251 -5.74 18.59 17.43
N ASN A 252 -5.58 19.87 17.07
CA ASN A 252 -6.58 20.92 17.22
C ASN A 252 -7.44 21.14 15.97
N ALA A 253 -7.48 20.20 15.03
CA ALA A 253 -8.40 20.26 13.89
C ALA A 253 -9.86 20.39 14.37
N ASN A 254 -10.72 20.91 13.50
CA ASN A 254 -12.14 20.98 13.82
C ASN A 254 -12.75 19.59 13.69
N TRP A 255 -12.81 18.83 14.79
CA TRP A 255 -13.34 17.48 14.78
C TRP A 255 -14.87 17.49 14.79
N ASN A 256 -15.51 16.83 13.82
CA ASN A 256 -16.93 16.59 13.84
C ASN A 256 -17.25 15.64 15.01
N LEU A 257 -18.23 16.02 15.84
CA LEU A 257 -18.68 15.20 16.97
C LEU A 257 -19.63 14.07 16.52
N SER A 258 -20.12 14.11 15.28
CA SER A 258 -20.90 13.02 14.68
C SER A 258 -19.98 11.89 14.22
N ALA A 259 -20.32 10.67 14.63
CA ALA A 259 -19.72 9.43 14.17
C ALA A 259 -20.04 9.09 12.70
N ASN A 260 -20.92 9.87 12.06
CA ASN A 260 -21.37 9.67 10.69
C ASN A 260 -21.17 10.96 9.88
N SER A 261 -20.74 10.82 8.63
CA SER A 261 -20.63 11.95 7.71
C SER A 261 -20.87 11.54 6.26
N ASP A 262 -21.55 12.39 5.50
CA ASP A 262 -21.57 12.26 4.05
C ASP A 262 -20.20 12.65 3.49
N LEU A 263 -19.65 11.82 2.60
CA LEU A 263 -18.44 12.15 1.83
C LEU A 263 -18.83 12.93 0.57
N ALA A 264 -19.82 12.42 -0.15
CA ALA A 264 -20.33 12.98 -1.39
C ALA A 264 -21.79 12.61 -1.59
N SER A 265 -22.56 13.51 -2.19
CA SER A 265 -23.91 13.28 -2.66
C SER A 265 -24.14 14.05 -3.96
N GLN A 266 -24.80 13.42 -4.93
CA GLN A 266 -25.23 14.02 -6.19
C GLN A 266 -26.65 13.58 -6.50
N GLY A 267 -27.47 14.45 -7.08
CA GLY A 267 -28.80 14.07 -7.53
C GLY A 267 -29.58 15.16 -8.25
N LEU A 268 -30.77 14.81 -8.72
CA LEU A 268 -31.76 15.73 -9.28
C LEU A 268 -32.86 15.93 -8.25
N GLY A 269 -32.87 17.10 -7.60
CA GLY A 269 -33.98 17.54 -6.77
C GLY A 269 -35.08 18.19 -7.61
N PHE A 270 -36.23 18.47 -6.98
CA PHE A 270 -37.34 19.21 -7.61
C PHE A 270 -36.92 20.57 -8.22
N ASN A 271 -35.82 21.15 -7.75
CA ASN A 271 -35.29 22.44 -8.21
C ASN A 271 -34.07 22.31 -9.15
N GLY A 272 -33.76 21.11 -9.65
CA GLY A 272 -32.63 20.85 -10.54
C GLY A 272 -31.50 20.06 -9.87
N PHE A 273 -30.32 20.08 -10.49
CA PHE A 273 -29.14 19.36 -10.01
C PHE A 273 -28.70 19.85 -8.63
N GLN A 274 -28.48 18.92 -7.72
CA GLN A 274 -28.01 19.14 -6.36
C GLN A 274 -26.74 18.30 -6.16
N SER A 275 -25.71 18.92 -5.59
CA SER A 275 -24.46 18.25 -5.25
C SER A 275 -23.94 18.80 -3.93
N ALA A 276 -23.54 17.92 -3.02
CA ALA A 276 -22.98 18.30 -1.73
C ALA A 276 -21.91 17.29 -1.26
N GLY A 277 -20.90 17.76 -0.53
CA GLY A 277 -19.75 16.96 -0.11
C GLY A 277 -18.43 17.59 -0.54
N GLU A 278 -17.34 17.31 0.17
CA GLU A 278 -16.00 17.80 -0.19
C GLU A 278 -15.26 16.87 -1.17
N TRP A 279 -15.85 15.72 -1.48
CA TRP A 279 -15.26 14.67 -2.32
C TRP A 279 -15.79 14.67 -3.77
N LEU A 280 -16.48 15.74 -4.18
CA LEU A 280 -17.06 15.92 -5.52
C LEU A 280 -16.09 16.57 -6.52
#